data_AF-A0A852RJT5-F1
#
_entry.id   AF-A0A852RJT5-F1
#
_cell.length_a   1.000
_cell.length_b   1.000
_cell.length_c   1.000
_cell.angle_alpha   90.00
_cell.angle_beta   90.00
_cell.angle_gamma   90.00
#
_symmetry.space_group_name_H-M   'P 1'
#
loop_
_entity.id
_entity.type
_entity.pdbx_description
1 polymer ?
#
loop_
_entity_poly.entity_id
_entity_poly.type
_entity_poly.pdbx_seq_one_letter_code
_entity_poly.pdbx_strand_id
1 'polypeptide(L)'
;MTLIKVPAALTACVLAVVALSGCAPEPGTSVSYGSAQHQSPEKTSSVTPVAENRTATGILTSVDGQTTGRVKVQLEDFTDDFGITTPLATVEFFDLVTPYDHLTPGGALAPRGDDPCFDTGGRSGGGMITPDENGFATATMPAADSGHFLHEIVLHLDWTQIDAETEACMQPVVARAPLTWAE
;
A
#
# COMPACT_ATOMS: atom_id res chain seq x y z
N MET A 1 -41.90 26.95 29.28
CA MET A 1 -41.10 25.83 29.81
C MET A 1 -42.05 24.70 30.12
N THR A 2 -42.13 23.71 29.24
CA THR A 2 -43.12 22.63 29.31
C THR A 2 -42.35 21.34 29.55
N LEU A 3 -42.46 20.79 30.75
CA LEU A 3 -41.93 19.48 31.14
C LEU A 3 -42.79 18.38 30.49
N ILE A 4 -42.19 17.53 29.66
CA ILE A 4 -42.83 16.31 29.17
C ILE A 4 -42.17 15.11 29.88
N LYS A 5 -43.01 14.35 30.57
CA LYS A 5 -42.69 13.11 31.28
C LYS A 5 -42.50 11.95 30.30
N VAL A 6 -41.49 11.13 30.60
CA VAL A 6 -41.20 9.82 30.03
C VAL A 6 -42.29 8.80 30.39
N PRO A 7 -42.58 7.82 29.52
CA PRO A 7 -42.94 6.48 29.96
C PRO A 7 -41.88 5.46 29.53
N ALA A 8 -41.43 4.70 30.52
CA ALA A 8 -40.63 3.50 30.38
C ALA A 8 -41.48 2.36 29.78
N ALA A 9 -40.92 1.62 28.83
CA ALA A 9 -41.35 0.26 28.48
C ALA A 9 -40.09 -0.49 28.00
N LEU A 10 -39.49 -1.38 28.80
CA LEU A 10 -39.81 -2.80 29.04
C LEU A 10 -39.65 -3.72 27.82
N THR A 11 -38.83 -4.76 28.01
CA THR A 11 -38.82 -6.09 27.34
C THR A 11 -38.18 -6.15 25.94
N ALA A 12 -37.38 -7.15 25.55
CA ALA A 12 -37.16 -8.50 26.07
C ALA A 12 -35.79 -9.07 25.63
N CYS A 13 -35.27 -10.01 26.43
CA CYS A 13 -34.13 -10.87 26.12
C CYS A 13 -34.36 -11.71 24.86
N VAL A 14 -33.34 -11.83 24.01
CA VAL A 14 -33.16 -13.01 23.14
C VAL A 14 -31.75 -13.55 23.38
N LEU A 15 -31.69 -14.59 24.20
CA LEU A 15 -30.54 -15.48 24.33
C LEU A 15 -30.55 -16.42 23.13
N ALA A 16 -29.62 -16.22 22.19
CA ALA A 16 -29.33 -17.22 21.16
C ALA A 16 -28.18 -18.11 21.67
N VAL A 17 -28.53 -19.29 22.17
CA VAL A 17 -27.59 -20.38 22.45
C VAL A 17 -27.27 -21.07 21.12
N VAL A 18 -26.08 -20.84 20.59
CA VAL A 18 -25.56 -21.65 19.48
C VAL A 18 -24.90 -22.89 20.08
N ALA A 19 -25.55 -24.04 19.88
CA ALA A 19 -25.01 -25.34 20.20
C ALA A 19 -23.85 -25.68 19.25
N LEU A 20 -22.63 -25.74 19.80
CA LEU A 20 -21.49 -26.33 19.10
C LEU A 20 -21.50 -27.84 19.37
N SER A 21 -22.06 -28.59 18.41
CA SER A 21 -21.87 -30.03 18.28
C SER A 21 -20.40 -30.34 17.98
N GLY A 22 -19.83 -31.26 18.75
CA GLY A 22 -18.40 -31.50 18.83
C GLY A 22 -17.74 -32.24 17.67
N CYS A 23 -16.42 -32.23 17.74
CA CYS A 23 -15.56 -33.32 17.32
C CYS A 23 -14.53 -33.53 18.44
N ALA A 24 -14.63 -34.64 19.16
CA ALA A 24 -13.55 -35.14 19.98
C ALA A 24 -12.50 -35.79 19.06
N PRO A 25 -11.21 -35.45 19.14
CA PRO A 25 -10.17 -36.24 18.50
C PRO A 25 -9.84 -37.47 19.36
N GLU A 26 -9.96 -38.66 18.77
CA GLU A 26 -9.45 -39.91 19.32
C GLU A 26 -7.91 -39.86 19.44
N PRO A 27 -7.31 -40.42 20.50
CA PRO A 27 -5.86 -40.54 20.61
C PRO A 27 -5.42 -41.79 19.84
N GLY A 28 -4.77 -41.62 18.70
CA GLY A 28 -4.31 -42.75 17.92
C GLY A 28 -3.17 -42.41 16.96
N THR A 29 -2.02 -43.03 17.23
CA THR A 29 -0.88 -43.24 16.33
C THR A 29 0.24 -42.20 16.40
N SER A 30 1.28 -42.57 17.14
CA SER A 30 2.65 -42.04 17.06
C SER A 30 3.15 -42.02 15.62
N VAL A 31 3.28 -40.82 15.06
CA VAL A 31 3.99 -40.60 13.80
C VAL A 31 5.49 -40.52 14.10
N SER A 32 6.21 -41.44 13.49
CA SER A 32 7.66 -41.51 13.43
C SER A 32 8.25 -40.18 12.93
N TYR A 33 9.19 -39.60 13.68
CA TYR A 33 10.00 -38.46 13.24
C TYR A 33 10.97 -38.92 12.15
N GLY A 34 10.46 -39.06 10.93
CA GLY A 34 11.25 -39.08 9.72
C GLY A 34 11.69 -37.66 9.42
N SER A 35 12.96 -37.36 9.68
CA SER A 35 13.62 -36.11 9.32
C SER A 35 13.63 -35.96 7.79
N ALA A 36 12.58 -35.35 7.25
CA ALA A 36 12.57 -34.85 5.89
C ALA A 36 13.22 -33.46 5.94
N GLN A 37 14.48 -33.39 5.50
CA GLN A 37 15.09 -32.12 5.11
C GLN A 37 14.16 -31.47 4.07
N HIS A 38 13.39 -30.49 4.52
CA HIS A 38 12.72 -29.55 3.64
C HIS A 38 13.81 -28.62 3.11
N GLN A 39 14.51 -29.07 2.07
CA GLN A 39 15.16 -28.16 1.15
C GLN A 39 14.03 -27.38 0.48
N SER A 40 13.70 -26.23 1.07
CA SER A 40 12.95 -25.20 0.38
C SER A 40 13.70 -24.93 -0.92
N PRO A 41 13.08 -25.08 -2.11
CA PRO A 41 13.71 -24.65 -3.33
C PRO A 41 13.91 -23.15 -3.17
N GLU A 42 15.16 -22.75 -3.03
CA GLU A 42 15.62 -21.39 -3.16
C GLU A 42 15.17 -20.94 -4.54
N LYS A 43 13.98 -20.35 -4.59
CA LYS A 43 13.43 -19.76 -5.79
C LYS A 43 14.31 -18.54 -6.02
N THR A 44 15.42 -18.75 -6.71
CA THR A 44 16.17 -17.70 -7.36
C THR A 44 15.19 -17.04 -8.32
N SER A 45 14.46 -16.05 -7.82
CA SER A 45 13.71 -15.12 -8.64
C SER A 45 14.75 -14.46 -9.54
N SER A 46 14.89 -14.99 -10.74
CA SER A 46 15.60 -14.32 -11.82
C SER A 46 14.78 -13.08 -12.15
N VAL A 47 15.04 -11.99 -11.42
CA VAL A 47 14.60 -10.66 -11.81
C VAL A 47 15.18 -10.46 -13.20
N THR A 48 14.32 -10.32 -14.19
CA THR A 48 14.76 -9.98 -15.54
C THR A 48 15.41 -8.60 -15.42
N PRO A 49 16.68 -8.43 -15.83
CA PRO A 49 17.35 -7.14 -15.71
C PRO A 49 16.49 -6.08 -16.37
N VAL A 50 16.33 -4.94 -15.70
CA VAL A 50 15.60 -3.82 -16.27
C VAL A 50 16.43 -3.33 -17.44
N ALA A 51 15.86 -3.30 -18.64
CA ALA A 51 16.50 -2.63 -19.77
C ALA A 51 16.91 -1.23 -19.30
N GLU A 52 18.20 -0.90 -19.39
CA GLU A 52 18.79 0.27 -18.74
C GLU A 52 17.96 1.54 -18.99
N ASN A 53 17.69 2.29 -17.92
CA ASN A 53 17.12 3.64 -17.94
C ASN A 53 15.69 3.80 -18.48
N ARG A 54 14.76 2.91 -18.13
CA ARG A 54 13.33 3.15 -18.42
C ARG A 54 12.79 4.36 -17.67
N THR A 55 12.09 5.23 -18.39
CA THR A 55 11.38 6.38 -17.81
C THR A 55 9.88 6.19 -17.92
N ALA A 56 9.15 6.71 -16.94
CA ALA A 56 7.70 6.89 -17.02
C ALA A 56 7.30 8.28 -16.57
N THR A 57 6.12 8.70 -17.01
CA THR A 57 5.49 9.93 -16.56
C THR A 57 4.04 9.69 -16.15
N GLY A 58 3.51 10.54 -15.29
CA GLY A 58 2.12 10.48 -14.85
C GLY A 58 1.61 11.85 -14.39
N ILE A 59 0.29 12.00 -14.35
CA ILE A 59 -0.38 13.19 -13.82
C ILE A 59 -1.04 12.82 -12.50
N LEU A 60 -0.69 13.50 -11.43
CA LEU A 60 -1.31 13.33 -10.12
C LEU A 60 -2.68 14.00 -10.12
N THR A 61 -3.71 13.19 -9.84
CA THR A 61 -5.08 13.66 -9.71
C THR A 61 -5.66 13.14 -8.40
N SER A 62 -6.17 14.04 -7.56
CA SER A 62 -7.01 13.70 -6.43
C SER A 62 -8.49 13.70 -6.82
N VAL A 63 -9.29 12.88 -6.11
CA VAL A 63 -10.74 12.82 -6.34
C VAL A 63 -11.42 14.15 -5.96
N ASP A 64 -10.89 14.83 -4.95
CA ASP A 64 -11.41 16.10 -4.44
C ASP A 64 -10.79 17.35 -5.11
N GLY A 65 -9.85 17.17 -6.03
CA GLY A 65 -9.11 18.24 -6.70
C GLY A 65 -8.10 19.01 -5.84
N GLN A 66 -7.90 18.65 -4.56
CA GLN A 66 -6.99 19.35 -3.66
C GLN A 66 -5.51 18.99 -3.85
N THR A 67 -5.21 17.81 -4.38
CA THR A 67 -3.83 17.38 -4.67
C THR A 67 -3.63 17.13 -6.16
N THR A 68 -2.72 17.90 -6.77
CA THR A 68 -2.40 17.80 -8.20
C THR A 68 -0.91 17.92 -8.43
N GLY A 69 -0.43 17.48 -9.59
CA GLY A 69 0.97 17.61 -9.97
C GLY A 69 1.35 16.69 -11.11
N ARG A 70 2.64 16.60 -11.38
CA ARG A 70 3.20 15.68 -12.38
C ARG A 70 4.28 14.82 -11.73
N VAL A 71 4.40 13.59 -12.19
CA VAL A 71 5.46 12.67 -11.77
C VAL A 71 6.30 12.26 -12.95
N LYS A 72 7.60 12.13 -12.72
CA LYS A 72 8.53 11.44 -13.60
C LYS A 72 9.21 10.34 -12.78
N VAL A 73 9.24 9.15 -13.33
CA VAL A 73 9.86 7.97 -12.71
C VAL A 73 11.02 7.56 -13.58
N GLN A 74 12.18 7.35 -12.97
CA GLN A 74 13.36 6.80 -13.60
C GLN A 74 13.69 5.47 -12.93
N LEU A 75 13.83 4.40 -13.71
CA LEU A 75 14.31 3.12 -13.20
C LEU A 75 15.82 3.01 -13.35
N GLU A 76 16.43 2.44 -12.32
CA GLU A 76 17.85 2.10 -12.25
C GLU A 76 18.03 0.78 -11.49
N ASP A 77 19.00 -0.03 -11.91
CA ASP A 77 19.37 -1.24 -11.19
C ASP A 77 20.41 -0.89 -10.11
N PHE A 78 20.12 -1.25 -8.87
CA PHE A 78 21.04 -1.10 -7.74
C PHE A 78 21.56 -2.48 -7.33
N THR A 79 22.87 -2.67 -7.40
CA THR A 79 23.54 -3.88 -6.91
C THR A 79 24.16 -3.61 -5.55
N ASP A 80 23.76 -4.37 -4.53
CA ASP A 80 24.33 -4.27 -3.19
C ASP A 80 25.69 -4.99 -3.06
N ASP A 81 26.33 -4.86 -1.90
CA ASP A 81 27.62 -5.49 -1.60
C ASP A 81 27.58 -7.03 -1.62
N PHE A 82 26.39 -7.64 -1.63
CA PHE A 82 26.19 -9.08 -1.74
C PHE A 82 25.97 -9.54 -3.20
N GLY A 83 26.00 -8.60 -4.15
CA GLY A 83 25.75 -8.88 -5.57
C GLY A 83 24.27 -9.02 -5.92
N ILE A 84 23.36 -8.68 -5.02
CA ILE A 84 21.91 -8.71 -5.27
C ILE A 84 21.52 -7.44 -6.02
N THR A 85 20.96 -7.61 -7.22
CA THR A 85 20.48 -6.50 -8.04
C THR A 85 18.98 -6.29 -7.83
N THR A 86 18.61 -5.10 -7.39
CA THR A 86 17.23 -4.68 -7.16
C THR A 86 16.92 -3.46 -8.03
N PRO A 87 15.81 -3.48 -8.79
CA PRO A 87 15.41 -2.30 -9.53
C PRO A 87 14.84 -1.26 -8.57
N LEU A 88 15.40 -0.05 -8.61
CA LEU A 88 14.92 1.13 -7.88
C LEU A 88 14.25 2.10 -8.84
N ALA A 89 13.32 2.86 -8.28
CA ALA A 89 12.62 3.94 -8.94
C ALA A 89 12.97 5.24 -8.21
N THR A 90 13.57 6.18 -8.93
CA THR A 90 13.63 7.58 -8.52
C THR A 90 12.40 8.30 -9.06
N VAL A 91 11.61 8.86 -8.15
CA VAL A 91 10.35 9.56 -8.46
C VAL A 91 10.55 11.04 -8.21
N GLU A 92 10.45 11.84 -9.27
CA GLU A 92 10.47 13.29 -9.24
C GLU A 92 9.03 13.81 -9.32
N PHE A 93 8.67 14.71 -8.41
CA PHE A 93 7.38 15.40 -8.38
C PHE A 93 7.57 16.83 -8.87
N PHE A 94 6.67 17.30 -9.73
CA PHE A 94 6.69 18.67 -10.27
C PHE A 94 5.32 19.31 -10.11
N ASP A 95 5.32 20.62 -9.85
CA ASP A 95 4.12 21.43 -9.67
C ASP A 95 3.15 20.80 -8.66
N LEU A 96 3.67 20.15 -7.62
CA LEU A 96 2.86 19.48 -6.61
C LEU A 96 2.15 20.52 -5.76
N VAL A 97 0.84 20.63 -5.95
CA VAL A 97 -0.06 21.46 -5.14
C VAL A 97 -0.83 20.53 -4.23
N THR A 98 -0.77 20.78 -2.93
CA THR A 98 -1.37 19.95 -1.89
C THR A 98 -1.66 20.80 -0.64
N PRO A 99 -2.75 20.55 0.10
CA PRO A 99 -2.99 21.17 1.41
C PRO A 99 -2.23 20.46 2.55
N TYR A 100 -1.58 19.33 2.27
CA TYR A 100 -0.90 18.50 3.26
C TYR A 100 0.58 18.86 3.37
N ASP A 101 1.07 19.05 4.60
CA ASP A 101 2.47 19.38 4.90
C ASP A 101 3.44 18.22 4.59
N HIS A 102 2.95 16.99 4.71
CA HIS A 102 3.71 15.78 4.47
C HIS A 102 2.89 14.78 3.67
N LEU A 103 3.54 14.16 2.70
CA LEU A 103 2.96 13.11 1.87
C LEU A 103 3.87 11.90 1.87
N THR A 104 3.31 10.71 1.75
CA THR A 104 4.09 9.49 1.56
C THR A 104 3.84 8.95 0.16
N PRO A 105 4.85 8.91 -0.71
CA PRO A 105 4.75 8.25 -1.99
C PRO A 105 4.74 6.74 -1.82
N GLY A 106 3.67 6.13 -2.30
CA GLY A 106 3.54 4.72 -2.57
C GLY A 106 3.64 4.44 -4.07
N GLY A 107 4.04 3.22 -4.39
CA GLY A 107 4.00 2.68 -5.74
C GLY A 107 3.09 1.46 -5.78
N ALA A 108 2.04 1.44 -6.60
CA ALA A 108 1.26 0.22 -6.79
C ALA A 108 1.88 -0.62 -7.91
N LEU A 109 2.04 -1.91 -7.66
CA LEU A 109 2.61 -2.87 -8.62
C LEU A 109 1.54 -3.52 -9.52
N ALA A 110 0.28 -3.10 -9.36
CA ALA A 110 -0.85 -3.54 -10.15
C ALA A 110 -1.91 -2.41 -10.21
N PRO A 111 -2.81 -2.42 -11.20
CA PRO A 111 -3.95 -1.50 -11.22
C PRO A 111 -4.79 -1.64 -9.95
N ARG A 112 -5.08 -0.52 -9.28
CA ARG A 112 -5.92 -0.51 -8.06
C ARG A 112 -7.33 0.06 -8.28
N GLY A 113 -7.56 0.79 -9.36
CA GLY A 113 -8.80 1.54 -9.55
C GLY A 113 -8.96 2.64 -8.47
N ASP A 114 -10.18 2.81 -7.98
CA ASP A 114 -10.57 3.90 -7.08
C ASP A 114 -10.47 3.52 -5.59
N ASP A 115 -9.56 2.61 -5.23
CA ASP A 115 -9.35 2.19 -3.83
C ASP A 115 -8.99 3.40 -2.95
N PRO A 116 -9.79 3.78 -1.94
CA PRO A 116 -9.46 4.94 -1.12
C PRO A 116 -8.30 4.68 -0.15
N CYS A 117 -7.88 3.42 0.04
CA CYS A 117 -6.86 3.05 0.99
C CYS A 117 -5.61 2.48 0.31
N PHE A 118 -4.42 2.83 0.81
CA PHE A 118 -3.16 2.25 0.38
C PHE A 118 -2.67 1.11 1.30
N ASP A 119 -3.61 0.40 1.94
CA ASP A 119 -3.31 -0.54 3.04
C ASP A 119 -2.99 -1.97 2.60
N THR A 120 -3.37 -2.35 1.37
CA THR A 120 -3.33 -3.75 0.89
C THR A 120 -2.70 -3.87 -0.50
N GLY A 121 -2.45 -5.09 -0.98
CA GLY A 121 -1.95 -5.36 -2.34
C GLY A 121 -0.44 -5.20 -2.53
N GLY A 122 0.03 -5.46 -3.75
CA GLY A 122 1.44 -5.30 -4.13
C GLY A 122 1.83 -3.82 -4.15
N ARG A 123 2.67 -3.41 -3.20
CA ARG A 123 3.01 -2.01 -2.95
C ARG A 123 4.49 -1.82 -2.67
N SER A 124 4.97 -0.65 -3.07
CA SER A 124 6.31 -0.13 -2.78
C SER A 124 6.18 1.18 -2.00
N GLY A 125 7.15 1.48 -1.15
CA GLY A 125 7.16 2.70 -0.32
C GLY A 125 8.38 3.55 -0.62
N GLY A 126 8.17 4.86 -0.79
CA GLY A 126 9.21 5.85 -1.08
C GLY A 126 9.61 6.75 0.09
N GLY A 127 9.09 6.48 1.29
CA GLY A 127 9.31 7.33 2.47
C GLY A 127 8.46 8.60 2.45
N MET A 128 8.72 9.54 3.36
CA MET A 128 7.99 10.80 3.44
C MET A 128 8.64 11.86 2.55
N ILE A 129 7.82 12.68 1.88
CA ILE A 129 8.25 13.86 1.13
C ILE A 129 7.60 15.13 1.70
N THR A 130 8.32 16.24 1.56
CA THR A 130 7.82 17.60 1.75
C THR A 130 8.19 18.39 0.49
N PRO A 131 7.20 18.83 -0.31
CA PRO A 131 7.47 19.64 -1.49
C PRO A 131 8.11 20.97 -1.11
N ASP A 132 9.01 21.47 -1.97
CA ASP A 132 9.56 22.81 -1.82
C ASP A 132 8.56 23.90 -2.24
N GLU A 133 8.99 25.16 -2.20
CA GLU A 133 8.15 26.32 -2.57
C GLU A 133 7.65 26.30 -4.03
N ASN A 134 8.26 25.50 -4.91
CA ASN A 134 7.87 25.33 -6.30
C ASN A 134 7.05 24.03 -6.51
N GLY A 135 6.73 23.31 -5.43
CA GLY A 135 6.05 22.02 -5.51
C GLY A 135 6.96 20.92 -6.07
N PHE A 136 8.28 21.05 -5.95
CA PHE A 136 9.22 19.98 -6.32
C PHE A 136 9.53 19.08 -5.12
N ALA A 137 9.58 17.78 -5.36
CA ALA A 137 10.02 16.79 -4.37
C ALA A 137 10.65 15.58 -5.06
N THR A 138 11.37 14.75 -4.30
CA THR A 138 11.95 13.50 -4.81
C THR A 138 11.79 12.39 -3.78
N ALA A 139 11.55 11.17 -4.26
CA ALA A 139 11.53 9.95 -3.46
C ALA A 139 12.24 8.81 -4.21
N THR A 140 12.76 7.84 -3.46
CA THR A 140 13.32 6.60 -4.01
C THR A 140 12.57 5.42 -3.42
N MET A 141 12.16 4.47 -4.27
CA MET A 141 11.43 3.27 -3.84
C MET A 141 11.83 2.04 -4.66
N PRO A 142 11.66 0.81 -4.14
CA PRO A 142 11.72 -0.38 -4.99
C PRO A 142 10.79 -0.26 -6.20
N ALA A 143 11.28 -0.53 -7.39
CA ALA A 143 10.53 -0.38 -8.63
C ALA A 143 9.74 -1.63 -9.04
N ALA A 144 10.10 -2.78 -8.47
CA ALA A 144 9.47 -4.04 -8.79
C ALA A 144 9.48 -5.00 -7.61
N ASP A 145 8.49 -5.89 -7.60
CA ASP A 145 8.49 -7.09 -6.80
C ASP A 145 7.85 -8.22 -7.61
N SER A 146 8.40 -9.43 -7.50
CA SER A 146 7.84 -10.65 -8.08
C SER A 146 7.49 -10.55 -9.58
N GLY A 147 8.26 -9.77 -10.36
CA GLY A 147 8.07 -9.57 -11.79
C GLY A 147 7.07 -8.49 -12.18
N HIS A 148 6.51 -7.77 -11.20
CA HIS A 148 5.61 -6.64 -11.43
C HIS A 148 6.35 -5.32 -11.22
N PHE A 149 6.27 -4.43 -12.19
CA PHE A 149 6.80 -3.06 -12.09
C PHE A 149 5.74 -2.09 -11.57
N LEU A 150 6.20 -0.92 -11.13
CA LEU A 150 5.33 0.22 -10.82
C LEU A 150 4.34 0.49 -11.96
N HIS A 151 3.05 0.47 -11.60
CA HIS A 151 1.92 0.77 -12.47
C HIS A 151 1.40 2.20 -12.23
N GLU A 152 1.40 2.65 -10.97
CA GLU A 152 0.97 3.99 -10.58
C GLU A 152 1.80 4.49 -9.39
N ILE A 153 1.97 5.80 -9.32
CA ILE A 153 2.39 6.48 -8.09
C ILE A 153 1.13 6.89 -7.33
N VAL A 154 1.15 6.65 -6.03
CA VAL A 154 0.06 6.96 -5.11
C VAL A 154 0.62 7.89 -4.04
N LEU A 155 -0.03 9.01 -3.80
CA LEU A 155 0.23 9.83 -2.63
C LEU A 155 -0.80 9.48 -1.57
N HIS A 156 -0.33 9.16 -0.38
CA HIS A 156 -1.18 8.86 0.76
C HIS A 156 -0.70 9.59 2.02
N LEU A 157 -1.61 9.75 2.97
CA LEU A 157 -1.28 10.27 4.28
C LEU A 157 -0.66 9.17 5.15
N ASP A 158 0.14 9.61 6.11
CA ASP A 158 0.62 8.76 7.18
C ASP A 158 -0.44 8.66 8.30
N TRP A 159 -0.39 7.59 9.10
CA TRP A 159 -1.31 7.35 10.20
C TRP A 159 -1.30 8.47 11.26
N THR A 160 -0.22 9.25 11.30
CA THR A 160 -0.06 10.41 12.19
C THR A 160 -0.86 11.64 11.78
N GLN A 161 -1.33 11.69 10.53
CA GLN A 161 -2.08 12.81 9.96
C GLN A 161 -3.59 12.55 9.89
N ILE A 162 -4.03 11.35 10.28
CA ILE A 162 -5.42 10.93 10.26
C ILE A 162 -5.91 10.73 11.68
N ASP A 163 -7.18 11.05 11.90
CA ASP A 163 -7.87 10.64 13.11
C ASP A 163 -8.30 9.17 12.94
N ALA A 164 -7.56 8.27 13.59
CA ALA A 164 -7.78 6.83 13.51
C ALA A 164 -9.16 6.39 14.05
N GLU A 165 -9.89 7.26 14.76
CA GLU A 165 -11.25 6.96 15.23
C GLU A 165 -12.32 7.23 14.17
N THR A 166 -12.00 8.00 13.12
CA THR A 166 -12.97 8.45 12.11
C THR A 166 -12.67 7.93 10.70
N GLU A 167 -11.43 7.56 10.39
CA GLU A 167 -11.04 7.10 9.05
C GLU A 167 -11.09 5.56 8.92
N ALA A 168 -11.65 5.09 7.80
CA ALA A 168 -11.72 3.66 7.48
C ALA A 168 -10.38 3.08 6.97
N CYS A 169 -9.44 3.95 6.58
CA CYS A 169 -8.14 3.61 6.03
C CYS A 169 -7.01 3.97 7.00
N MET A 170 -5.97 3.13 7.11
CA MET A 170 -4.74 3.53 7.83
C MET A 170 -3.86 4.45 6.99
N GLN A 171 -3.92 4.32 5.67
CA GLN A 171 -3.16 5.12 4.70
C GLN A 171 -4.10 5.63 3.62
N PRO A 172 -4.90 6.70 3.88
CA PRO A 172 -5.84 7.20 2.89
C PRO A 172 -5.10 7.81 1.71
N VAL A 173 -5.56 7.44 0.52
CA VAL A 173 -5.03 7.93 -0.75
C VAL A 173 -5.56 9.33 -1.00
N VAL A 174 -4.65 10.26 -1.24
CA VAL A 174 -4.98 11.65 -1.57
C VAL A 174 -4.81 11.96 -3.04
N ALA A 175 -3.89 11.31 -3.76
CA ALA A 175 -3.78 11.46 -5.21
C ALA A 175 -3.15 10.25 -5.87
N ARG A 176 -3.42 10.09 -7.17
CA ARG A 176 -2.95 8.96 -7.98
C ARG A 176 -2.39 9.47 -9.30
N ALA A 177 -1.34 8.83 -9.77
CA ALA A 177 -0.74 9.07 -11.08
C ALA A 177 -0.45 7.74 -11.78
N PRO A 178 -1.36 7.30 -12.68
CA PRO A 178 -1.08 6.20 -13.60
C PRO A 178 0.19 6.50 -14.42
N LEU A 179 1.08 5.52 -14.53
CA LEU A 179 2.35 5.69 -15.22
C LEU A 179 2.25 5.28 -16.68
N THR A 180 2.73 6.17 -17.55
CA THR A 180 2.98 5.89 -18.97
C THR A 180 4.48 5.73 -19.18
N TRP A 181 4.91 4.51 -19.48
CA TRP A 181 6.32 4.19 -19.74
C TRP A 181 6.72 4.63 -21.15
N ALA A 182 7.89 5.25 -21.27
CA ALA A 182 8.52 5.49 -22.56
C ALA A 182 8.93 4.14 -23.19
N GLU A 183 8.68 4.01 -24.49
CA GLU A 183 9.10 2.87 -25.32
C GLU A 183 10.57 2.97 -25.73
#